data_AF-A0A960ER63-F1
#
_entry.id   AF-A0A960ER63-F1
#
_cell.length_a   1.000
_cell.length_b   1.000
_cell.length_c   1.000
_cell.angle_alpha   90.00
_cell.angle_beta   90.00
_cell.angle_gamma   90.00
#
_symmetry.space_group_name_H-M   'P 1'
#
loop_
_entity.id
_entity.type
_entity.pdbx_description
1 polymer ?
#
loop_
_entity_poly.entity_id
_entity_poly.type
_entity_poly.pdbx_seq_one_letter_code
_entity_poly.pdbx_strand_id
1 'polypeptide(L)'
;MTILALGFVSVLVSIPLIPADSGAAHVIGYVAGALVPIVVVGFVRRMDLDRRRSPFYVPQRMFRTAVVALAVLAVIAAGLHVWPLATELAS
;
A
#
# COMPACT_ATOMS: atom_id res chain seq x y z
N MET A 1 -13.79 -4.48 -4.52
CA MET A 1 -13.69 -3.72 -3.27
C MET A 1 -12.90 -4.46 -2.21
N THR A 2 -13.14 -5.77 -2.02
CA THR A 2 -12.40 -6.60 -1.05
C THR A 2 -10.88 -6.51 -1.17
N ILE A 3 -10.32 -6.63 -2.38
CA ILE A 3 -8.86 -6.57 -2.59
C ILE A 3 -8.30 -5.18 -2.25
N LEU A 4 -9.03 -4.12 -2.57
CA LEU A 4 -8.62 -2.76 -2.22
C LEU A 4 -8.64 -2.56 -0.70
N ALA A 5 -9.67 -3.09 -0.02
CA ALA A 5 -9.76 -3.06 1.43
C ALA A 5 -8.60 -3.82 2.10
N LEU A 6 -8.17 -4.96 1.53
CA LEU A 6 -6.97 -5.66 2.01
C LEU A 6 -5.71 -4.78 1.93
N GLY A 7 -5.57 -3.96 0.90
CA GLY A 7 -4.49 -2.97 0.83
C GLY A 7 -4.51 -1.98 1.99
N PHE A 8 -5.68 -1.43 2.33
CA PHE A 8 -5.80 -0.53 3.48
C PHE A 8 -5.54 -1.23 4.81
N VAL A 9 -6.06 -2.45 5.00
CA VAL A 9 -5.78 -3.25 6.20
C VAL A 9 -4.28 -3.52 6.31
N SER A 10 -3.60 -3.81 5.21
CA SER A 10 -2.14 -4.02 5.18
C SER A 10 -1.36 -2.80 5.68
N VAL A 11 -1.77 -1.59 5.26
CA VAL A 11 -1.21 -0.33 5.79
C VAL A 11 -1.50 -0.19 7.29
N LEU A 12 -2.73 -0.44 7.73
CA LEU A 12 -3.08 -0.29 9.15
C LEU A 12 -2.29 -1.23 10.05
N VAL A 13 -2.01 -2.45 9.58
CA VAL A 13 -1.21 -3.45 10.29
C VAL A 13 0.27 -3.06 10.38
N SER A 14 0.80 -2.24 9.46
CA SER A 14 2.20 -1.79 9.54
C SER A 14 2.41 -0.67 10.56
N ILE A 15 1.38 0.13 10.86
CA ILE A 15 1.49 1.31 11.74
C ILE A 15 2.07 0.99 13.13
N PRO A 16 1.61 -0.06 13.84
CA PRO A 16 2.16 -0.40 15.16
C PRO A 16 3.64 -0.78 15.16
N LEU A 17 4.25 -1.05 13.99
CA LEU A 17 5.67 -1.39 13.85
C LEU A 17 6.58 -0.16 13.70
N ILE A 18 6.01 1.03 13.51
CA ILE A 18 6.79 2.28 13.38
C ILE A 18 7.62 2.61 14.63
N PRO A 19 7.12 2.52 15.88
CA PRO A 19 7.89 2.89 17.06
C PRO A 19 8.83 1.77 17.55
N ALA A 20 8.99 0.67 16.82
CA ALA A 20 9.81 -0.46 17.25
C ALA A 20 11.29 -0.24 16.89
N ASP A 21 12.20 -0.32 17.86
CA ASP A 21 13.65 -0.17 17.66
C ASP A 21 14.32 -1.42 17.06
N SER A 22 13.73 -2.02 16.02
CA SER A 22 14.33 -3.18 15.36
C SER A 22 14.23 -3.12 13.85
N GLY A 23 15.36 -3.28 13.16
CA GLY A 23 15.39 -3.41 11.70
C GLY A 23 14.43 -4.49 11.18
N ALA A 24 14.30 -5.63 11.87
CA ALA A 24 13.32 -6.66 11.48
C ALA A 24 11.87 -6.16 11.47
N ALA A 25 11.45 -5.38 12.49
CA ALA A 25 10.12 -4.78 12.50
C ALA A 25 9.94 -3.77 11.36
N HIS A 26 10.98 -3.01 11.02
CA HIS A 26 10.92 -2.09 9.89
C HIS A 26 10.88 -2.81 8.54
N VAL A 27 11.57 -3.94 8.36
CA VAL A 27 11.44 -4.78 7.15
C VAL A 27 10.01 -5.31 7.00
N ILE A 28 9.45 -5.86 8.08
CA ILE A 28 8.07 -6.38 8.07
C ILE A 28 7.08 -5.25 7.80
N GLY A 29 7.25 -4.11 8.47
CA GLY A 29 6.44 -2.92 8.28
C GLY A 29 6.53 -2.34 6.87
N TYR A 30 7.71 -2.37 6.24
CA TYR A 30 7.87 -1.99 4.83
C TYR A 30 7.12 -2.94 3.90
N VAL A 31 7.24 -4.25 4.11
CA VAL A 31 6.53 -5.25 3.30
C VAL A 31 5.01 -5.07 3.42
N ALA A 32 4.50 -4.97 4.65
CA ALA A 32 3.07 -4.83 4.92
C ALA A 32 2.52 -3.45 4.53
N GLY A 33 3.25 -2.38 4.84
CA GLY A 33 2.79 -1.00 4.70
C GLY A 33 3.02 -0.39 3.32
N ALA A 34 4.00 -0.90 2.57
CA ALA A 34 4.36 -0.35 1.26
C ALA A 34 4.21 -1.37 0.13
N LEU A 35 4.97 -2.48 0.17
CA LEU A 35 5.02 -3.43 -0.95
C LEU A 35 3.66 -4.05 -1.25
N VAL A 36 2.98 -4.59 -0.24
CA VAL A 36 1.66 -5.20 -0.42
C VAL A 36 0.63 -4.19 -0.97
N PRO A 37 0.46 -2.99 -0.40
CA PRO A 37 -0.40 -1.94 -0.95
C PRO A 37 -0.08 -1.53 -2.38
N ILE A 38 1.21 -1.41 -2.75
CA ILE A 38 1.63 -1.08 -4.12
C ILE A 38 1.19 -2.17 -5.10
N VAL A 39 1.40 -3.45 -4.74
CA VAL A 39 0.95 -4.59 -5.55
C VAL A 39 -0.57 -4.59 -5.68
N VAL A 40 -1.30 -4.33 -4.59
CA VAL A 40 -2.76 -4.20 -4.59
C VAL A 40 -3.21 -3.09 -5.54
N VAL A 41 -2.59 -1.91 -5.49
CA VAL A 41 -2.89 -0.79 -6.40
C VAL A 41 -2.71 -1.21 -7.86
N GLY A 42 -1.58 -1.84 -8.19
CA GLY A 42 -1.30 -2.31 -9.55
C GLY A 42 -2.33 -3.34 -10.03
N PHE A 43 -2.64 -4.32 -9.18
CA PHE A 43 -3.61 -5.37 -9.49
C PHE A 43 -5.02 -4.81 -9.70
N VAL A 44 -5.49 -4.00 -8.75
CA VAL A 44 -6.83 -3.40 -8.78
C VAL A 44 -6.97 -2.46 -9.99
N ARG A 45 -5.91 -1.72 -10.35
CA ARG A 45 -5.89 -0.88 -11.56
C ARG A 45 -5.94 -1.70 -12.84
N ARG A 46 -5.23 -2.83 -12.92
CA ARG A 46 -5.31 -3.76 -14.05
C ARG A 46 -6.74 -4.30 -14.23
N MET A 47 -7.38 -4.72 -13.14
CA MET A 47 -8.77 -5.17 -13.19
C MET A 47 -9.75 -4.08 -13.66
N ASP A 48 -9.56 -2.81 -13.24
CA ASP A 48 -10.39 -1.70 -13.72
C ASP A 48 -10.20 -1.46 -15.21
N LEU A 49 -8.95 -1.52 -15.71
CA LEU A 49 -8.67 -1.41 -17.14
C LEU A 49 -9.35 -2.52 -17.95
N ASP A 50 -9.34 -3.76 -17.47
CA ASP A 50 -10.04 -4.86 -18.12
C ASP A 50 -11.56 -4.67 -18.10
N ARG A 51 -12.12 -4.18 -16.99
CA ARG A 51 -13.57 -3.87 -16.87
C ARG A 51 -14.03 -2.79 -17.84
N ARG A 52 -13.20 -1.78 -18.11
CA ARG A 52 -13.51 -0.70 -19.06
C ARG A 52 -13.70 -1.17 -20.50
N ARG A 53 -13.24 -2.39 -20.83
CA ARG A 53 -13.46 -3.00 -22.15
C ARG A 53 -14.87 -3.57 -22.31
N SER A 54 -15.64 -3.69 -21.22
CA SER A 54 -17.01 -4.17 -21.28
C SER A 54 -17.96 -3.08 -21.76
N PRO A 55 -18.91 -3.38 -22.67
CA PRO A 55 -19.97 -2.44 -23.06
C PRO A 55 -20.92 -2.09 -21.90
N PHE A 56 -20.90 -2.85 -20.81
CA PHE A 56 -21.71 -2.61 -19.60
C PHE A 56 -20.92 -1.91 -18.48
N TYR A 57 -19.79 -1.29 -18.79
CA TYR A 57 -18.97 -0.62 -17.79
C TYR A 57 -19.69 0.59 -17.16
N VAL A 58 -19.71 0.63 -15.82
CA VAL A 58 -20.21 1.78 -15.05
C VAL A 58 -19.05 2.38 -14.24
N PRO A 59 -18.68 3.65 -14.46
CA PRO A 59 -17.59 4.28 -13.74
C PRO A 59 -17.94 4.52 -12.26
N GLN A 60 -17.06 4.08 -11.37
CA GLN A 60 -17.20 4.32 -9.93
C GLN A 60 -16.24 5.44 -9.48
N ARG A 61 -16.78 6.63 -9.18
CA ARG A 61 -15.95 7.79 -8.77
C ARG A 61 -15.08 7.52 -7.54
N MET A 62 -15.64 6.86 -6.52
CA MET A 62 -14.92 6.56 -5.28
C MET A 62 -13.72 5.61 -5.48
N PHE A 63 -13.78 4.75 -6.50
CA PHE A 63 -12.71 3.79 -6.76
C PHE A 63 -11.39 4.47 -7.07
N ARG A 64 -11.40 5.50 -7.93
CA ARG A 64 -10.20 6.25 -8.30
C ARG A 64 -9.59 6.93 -7.07
N THR A 65 -10.42 7.59 -6.27
CA THR A 65 -9.98 8.29 -5.05
C THR A 65 -9.36 7.30 -4.06
N ALA A 66 -10.00 6.15 -3.83
CA ALA A 66 -9.50 5.15 -2.90
C ALA A 66 -8.17 4.52 -3.36
N VAL A 67 -8.00 4.26 -4.66
CA VAL A 67 -6.72 3.76 -5.21
C VAL A 67 -5.59 4.77 -5.03
N VAL A 68 -5.87 6.06 -5.30
CA VAL A 68 -4.88 7.13 -5.10
C VAL A 68 -4.53 7.27 -3.62
N ALA A 69 -5.52 7.27 -2.73
CA ALA A 69 -5.31 7.33 -1.29
C ALA A 69 -4.43 6.17 -0.80
N LEU A 70 -4.72 4.94 -1.23
CA LEU A 70 -3.91 3.78 -0.88
C LEU A 70 -2.46 3.91 -1.39
N ALA A 71 -2.26 4.41 -2.62
CA ALA A 71 -0.93 4.62 -3.17
C ALA A 71 -0.13 5.65 -2.37
N VAL A 72 -0.74 6.78 -1.99
CA VAL A 72 -0.10 7.81 -1.16
C VAL A 72 0.27 7.24 0.21
N LEU A 73 -0.64 6.52 0.86
CA LEU A 73 -0.37 5.88 2.15
C LEU A 73 0.79 4.87 2.05
N ALA A 74 0.86 4.11 0.96
CA ALA A 74 1.95 3.16 0.73
C ALA A 74 3.32 3.84 0.62
N VAL A 75 3.38 4.99 -0.07
CA VAL A 75 4.61 5.78 -0.20
C VAL A 75 5.03 6.36 1.15
N ILE A 76 4.07 6.85 1.95
CA ILE A 76 4.36 7.36 3.30
C ILE A 76 4.89 6.23 4.19
N ALA A 77 4.21 5.08 4.22
CA ALA A 77 4.64 3.91 4.98
C ALA A 77 6.03 3.43 4.55
N ALA A 78 6.34 3.46 3.24
CA ALA A 78 7.67 3.14 2.73
C ALA A 78 8.73 4.05 3.37
N GLY A 79 8.53 5.36 3.35
CA GLY A 79 9.47 6.31 3.96
C GLY A 79 9.67 6.07 5.45
N LEU A 80 8.57 5.85 6.18
CA LEU A 80 8.60 5.64 7.63
C LEU A 80 9.36 4.37 8.03
N HIS A 81 9.29 3.30 7.24
CA HIS A 81 10.00 2.05 7.53
C HIS A 81 11.41 1.98 6.90
N VAL A 82 11.67 2.66 5.79
CA VAL A 82 13.01 2.65 5.17
C VAL A 82 13.98 3.56 5.90
N TRP A 83 13.53 4.67 6.46
CA TRP A 83 14.42 5.61 7.15
C TRP A 83 15.25 4.95 8.28
N PRO A 84 14.65 4.20 9.23
CA PRO A 84 15.42 3.55 10.30
C PRO A 84 16.41 2.51 9.77
N LEU A 85 16.02 1.73 8.76
CA LEU A 85 16.92 0.78 8.09
C LEU A 85 18.12 1.48 7.46
N ALA A 86 17.90 2.62 6.79
CA ALA A 86 18.98 3.38 6.19
C ALA A 86 19.93 3.95 7.26
N THR A 87 19.41 4.39 8.41
CA THR A 87 20.24 4.88 9.51
C THR A 87 21.04 3.77 10.19
N GLU A 88 20.46 2.57 10.37
CA GLU A 88 21.18 1.40 10.90
C GLU A 88 22.29 0.93 9.96
N LEU A 89 22.10 1.01 8.65
CA LEU A 89 23.09 0.59 7.65
C LEU A 89 24.22 1.61 7.44
N ALA A 90 24.00 2.87 7.83
CA ALA A 90 24.98 3.95 7.67
C ALA A 90 25.92 4.12 8.87
N SER A 91 25.63 3.45 10.00
CA SER A 91 26.46 3.43 11.21
C SER A 91 27.49 2.31 11.18
#